data_AF-A0A3N5KLU5-F1
#
_entry.id   AF-A0A3N5KLU5-F1
#
_cell.length_a   1.000
_cell.length_b   1.000
_cell.length_c   1.000
_cell.angle_alpha   90.00
_cell.angle_beta   90.00
_cell.angle_gamma   90.00
#
_symmetry.space_group_name_H-M   'P 1'
#
loop_
_entity.id
_entity.type
_entity.pdbx_description
1 polymer ?
#
loop_
_entity_poly.entity_id
_entity_poly.type
_entity_poly.pdbx_seq_one_letter_code
_entity_poly.pdbx_strand_id
1 'polypeptide(L)'
;TSDLTALLAEAASGALRSDPVFSEDAAVTVMCASEGYPLSPRVGDVIDGLGEAASVEGVRIYCAGVGRDGEGRLVTAGGRVLSVTAQDTDLSSARGRAYESLGMLSWPGMVFRRDIGVASA
;
A
#
# COMPACT_ATOMS: atom_id res chain seq x y z
N THR A 1 -2.42 -19.76 4.01
CA THR A 1 -1.03 -19.28 3.97
C THR A 1 -0.27 -19.78 5.18
N SER A 2 1.07 -19.87 5.11
CA SER A 2 1.95 -20.24 6.23
C SER A 2 2.16 -19.07 7.21
N ASP A 3 2.59 -19.36 8.43
CA ASP A 3 2.98 -18.35 9.43
C ASP A 3 4.35 -17.75 9.09
N LEU A 4 4.37 -16.45 8.76
CA LEU A 4 5.60 -15.74 8.42
C LEU A 4 6.60 -15.71 9.59
N THR A 5 6.14 -15.63 10.84
CA THR A 5 7.03 -15.53 12.00
C THR A 5 7.80 -16.82 12.25
N ALA A 6 7.15 -17.98 12.05
CA ALA A 6 7.79 -19.29 12.13
C ALA A 6 8.87 -19.45 11.04
N LEU A 7 8.54 -19.10 9.79
CA LEU A 7 9.50 -19.16 8.67
C LEU A 7 10.71 -18.24 8.89
N LEU A 8 10.49 -17.03 9.41
CA LEU A 8 11.57 -16.10 9.74
C LEU A 8 12.45 -16.62 10.89
N ALA A 9 11.85 -17.28 11.89
CA ALA A 9 12.61 -17.89 12.99
C ALA A 9 13.50 -19.04 12.51
N GLU A 10 12.98 -19.92 11.64
CA GLU A 10 13.76 -20.96 11.00
C GLU A 10 14.94 -20.38 10.21
N ALA A 11 14.68 -19.37 9.38
CA ALA A 11 15.71 -18.68 8.59
C ALA A 11 16.79 -18.07 9.50
N ALA A 12 16.40 -17.35 10.56
CA ALA A 12 17.33 -16.74 11.51
C ALA A 12 18.19 -17.76 12.25
N SER A 13 17.67 -18.97 12.48
CA SER A 13 18.42 -20.08 13.08
C SER A 13 19.36 -20.82 12.12
N GLY A 14 19.34 -20.48 10.83
CA GLY A 14 20.09 -21.19 9.79
C GLY A 14 19.52 -22.57 9.45
N ALA A 15 18.29 -22.86 9.88
CA ALA A 15 17.63 -24.15 9.72
C ALA A 15 16.28 -23.99 9.03
N LEU A 16 16.29 -23.49 7.80
CA LEU A 16 15.10 -23.40 6.95
C LEU A 16 14.62 -24.82 6.60
N ARG A 17 13.45 -25.22 7.11
CA ARG A 17 12.91 -26.58 6.97
C ARG A 17 11.55 -26.58 6.31
N SER A 18 10.76 -25.54 6.54
CA SER A 18 9.39 -25.43 6.09
C SER A 18 9.32 -24.66 4.77
N ASP A 19 8.57 -25.20 3.80
CA ASP A 19 8.24 -24.48 2.58
C ASP A 19 7.10 -23.46 2.84
N PRO A 20 7.18 -22.25 2.28
CA PRO A 20 6.11 -21.27 2.40
C PRO A 20 4.86 -21.72 1.62
N VAL A 21 3.69 -21.51 2.21
CA VAL A 21 2.39 -21.75 1.57
C VAL A 21 1.74 -20.40 1.26
N PHE A 22 1.51 -20.13 -0.02
CA PHE A 22 0.95 -18.87 -0.51
C PHE A 22 -0.58 -18.94 -0.68
N SER A 23 -1.21 -17.78 -0.85
CA SER A 23 -2.59 -17.72 -1.35
C SER A 23 -2.58 -17.91 -2.87
N GLU A 24 -3.68 -18.44 -3.42
CA GLU A 24 -3.92 -18.45 -4.86
C GLU A 24 -4.44 -17.08 -5.37
N ASP A 25 -4.85 -16.21 -4.45
CA ASP A 25 -5.29 -14.85 -4.77
C ASP A 25 -4.18 -13.99 -5.37
N ALA A 26 -4.55 -13.05 -6.22
CA ALA A 26 -3.66 -12.00 -6.69
C ALA A 26 -3.65 -10.81 -5.72
N ALA A 27 -2.51 -10.12 -5.65
CA ALA A 27 -2.38 -8.86 -4.89
C ALA A 27 -1.78 -7.75 -5.76
N VAL A 28 -2.34 -6.53 -5.65
CA VAL A 28 -1.87 -5.33 -6.34
C VAL A 28 -1.60 -4.23 -5.32
N THR A 29 -0.35 -3.75 -5.31
CA THR A 29 0.08 -2.64 -4.46
C THR A 29 0.38 -1.41 -5.30
N VAL A 30 -0.30 -0.30 -5.03
CA VAL A 30 -0.05 1.00 -5.66
C VAL A 30 0.53 1.96 -4.63
N MET A 31 1.64 2.60 -4.98
CA MET A 31 2.32 3.58 -4.13
C MET A 31 1.79 4.98 -4.40
N CYS A 32 1.35 5.66 -3.35
CA CYS A 32 1.06 7.09 -3.37
C CYS A 32 2.26 7.88 -2.86
N ALA A 33 2.65 8.90 -3.61
CA ALA A 33 3.82 9.72 -3.36
C ALA A 33 3.43 11.20 -3.25
N SER A 34 4.27 11.97 -2.55
CA SER A 34 4.19 13.42 -2.54
C SER A 34 4.66 14.02 -3.85
N GLU A 35 4.09 15.17 -4.22
CA GLU A 35 4.59 16.03 -5.29
C GLU A 35 6.10 16.32 -5.10
N GLY A 36 6.85 16.30 -6.20
CA GLY A 36 8.31 16.52 -6.20
C GLY A 36 9.16 15.29 -5.88
N TYR A 37 8.56 14.15 -5.50
CA TYR A 37 9.28 12.87 -5.44
C TYR A 37 9.82 12.49 -6.85
N PRO A 38 11.09 12.02 -6.98
CA PRO A 38 11.99 11.60 -5.91
C PRO A 38 12.98 12.66 -5.40
N LEU A 39 13.00 13.87 -5.96
CA LEU A 39 14.06 14.85 -5.70
C LEU A 39 13.78 15.76 -4.50
N SER A 40 12.59 16.33 -4.43
CA SER A 40 12.23 17.34 -3.41
C SER A 40 10.76 17.18 -3.02
N PRO A 41 10.41 16.11 -2.29
CA PRO A 41 9.04 15.81 -1.95
C PRO A 41 8.47 16.86 -0.99
N ARG A 42 7.26 17.33 -1.30
CA ARG A 42 6.47 18.16 -0.39
C ARG A 42 5.96 17.33 0.81
N VAL A 43 5.97 17.92 1.99
CA VAL A 43 5.54 17.29 3.25
C VAL A 43 4.59 18.21 4.02
N GLY A 44 3.85 17.65 4.98
CA GLY A 44 2.93 18.37 5.87
C GLY A 44 1.50 18.47 5.34
N ASP A 45 1.20 17.85 4.20
CA ASP A 45 -0.15 17.86 3.64
C ASP A 45 -1.05 16.87 4.36
N VAL A 46 -2.25 17.31 4.75
CA VAL A 46 -3.27 16.46 5.39
C VAL A 46 -3.71 15.37 4.41
N ILE A 47 -3.76 14.14 4.92
CA ILE A 47 -4.21 12.95 4.18
C ILE A 47 -5.69 12.73 4.48
N ASP A 48 -6.54 12.96 3.49
CA ASP A 48 -7.99 12.82 3.59
C ASP A 48 -8.48 11.46 3.04
N GLY A 49 -9.64 11.01 3.55
CA GLY A 49 -10.36 9.83 3.04
C GLY A 49 -9.80 8.46 3.45
N LEU A 50 -8.90 8.42 4.44
CA LEU A 50 -8.25 7.18 4.89
C LEU A 50 -9.24 6.14 5.41
N GLY A 51 -10.30 6.58 6.10
CA GLY A 51 -11.30 5.68 6.68
C GLY A 51 -12.14 5.00 5.60
N GLU A 52 -12.62 5.77 4.64
CA GLU A 52 -13.39 5.32 3.48
C GLU A 52 -12.53 4.37 2.62
N ALA A 53 -11.30 4.79 2.30
CA ALA A 53 -10.37 4.00 1.50
C ALA A 53 -10.04 2.64 2.15
N ALA A 54 -9.91 2.60 3.48
CA ALA A 54 -9.67 1.37 4.23
C ALA A 54 -10.92 0.49 4.41
N SER A 55 -12.12 1.02 4.11
CA SER A 55 -13.37 0.26 4.21
C SER A 55 -13.66 -0.61 2.98
N VAL A 56 -12.93 -0.40 1.88
CA VAL A 56 -13.02 -1.25 0.69
C VAL A 56 -12.57 -2.67 1.04
N GLU A 57 -13.45 -3.65 0.82
CA GLU A 57 -13.18 -5.05 1.13
C GLU A 57 -11.92 -5.54 0.40
N GLY A 58 -11.07 -6.32 1.06
CA GLY A 58 -9.84 -6.85 0.46
C GLY A 58 -8.72 -5.82 0.32
N VAL A 59 -8.91 -4.58 0.81
CA VAL A 59 -7.90 -3.53 0.79
C VAL A 59 -7.22 -3.38 2.14
N ARG A 60 -5.90 -3.15 2.09
CA ARG A 60 -5.09 -2.73 3.22
C ARG A 60 -4.23 -1.53 2.82
N ILE A 61 -4.25 -0.50 3.66
CA ILE A 61 -3.40 0.67 3.52
C ILE A 61 -2.18 0.51 4.43
N TYR A 62 -0.99 0.63 3.87
CA TYR A 62 0.26 0.61 4.61
C TYR A 62 0.91 1.99 4.59
N CYS A 63 1.14 2.54 5.79
CA CYS A 63 1.83 3.79 5.98
C CYS A 63 3.34 3.64 5.74
N ALA A 64 3.93 4.62 5.03
CA ALA A 64 5.36 4.77 4.87
C ALA A 64 5.79 6.14 5.42
N GLY A 65 5.95 7.15 4.56
CA GLY A 65 6.27 8.52 4.96
C GLY A 65 5.04 9.31 5.41
N VAL A 66 4.49 8.98 6.57
CA VAL A 66 3.39 9.74 7.21
C VAL A 66 3.80 10.25 8.59
N GLY A 67 3.19 11.34 9.02
CA GLY A 67 3.36 11.94 10.34
C GLY A 67 2.02 12.38 10.94
N ARG A 68 2.08 13.13 12.02
CA ARG A 68 0.93 13.84 12.58
C ARG A 68 1.24 15.32 12.73
N ASP A 69 0.26 16.17 12.44
CA ASP A 69 0.36 17.61 12.71
C ASP A 69 0.02 17.94 14.19
N GLY A 70 0.00 19.23 14.51
CA GLY A 70 -0.32 19.72 15.87
C GLY A 70 -1.75 19.43 16.33
N GLU A 71 -2.66 19.09 15.42
CA GLU A 71 -4.04 18.70 15.72
C GLU A 71 -4.21 17.17 15.73
N GLY A 72 -3.12 16.42 15.49
CA GLY A 72 -3.11 14.96 15.46
C GLY A 72 -3.60 14.36 14.14
N ARG A 73 -3.86 15.16 13.10
CA ARG A 73 -4.28 14.67 11.77
C ARG A 73 -3.12 13.97 11.08
N LEU A 74 -3.42 12.95 10.27
CA LEU A 74 -2.40 12.27 9.50
C LEU A 74 -1.91 13.19 8.36
N VAL A 75 -0.59 13.35 8.23
CA VAL A 75 0.02 14.19 7.19
C VAL A 75 1.11 13.46 6.41
N THR A 76 1.41 13.92 5.21
CA THR A 76 2.58 13.48 4.45
C THR A 76 3.88 13.85 5.19
N ALA A 77 4.85 12.93 5.25
CA ALA A 77 6.13 13.13 5.95
C ALA A 77 7.32 12.51 5.20
N GLY A 78 7.16 12.21 3.91
CA GLY A 78 8.21 11.66 3.08
C GLY A 78 7.80 11.55 1.61
N GLY A 79 8.72 11.10 0.76
CA GLY A 79 8.47 10.98 -0.67
C GLY A 79 7.44 9.93 -1.04
N ARG A 80 7.61 8.69 -0.54
CA ARG A 80 6.60 7.64 -0.61
C ARG A 80 5.77 7.71 0.67
N VAL A 81 4.47 7.98 0.54
CA VAL A 81 3.62 8.34 1.68
C VAL A 81 2.90 7.12 2.23
N LEU A 82 2.10 6.46 1.41
CA LEU A 82 1.35 5.25 1.77
C LEU A 82 1.09 4.40 0.54
N SER A 83 0.89 3.10 0.74
CA SER A 83 0.49 2.20 -0.34
C SER A 83 -0.91 1.65 -0.10
N VAL A 84 -1.67 1.52 -1.17
CA VAL A 84 -2.93 0.78 -1.20
C VAL A 84 -2.63 -0.60 -1.78
N THR A 85 -2.82 -1.64 -0.97
CA THR A 85 -2.69 -3.03 -1.41
C THR A 85 -4.07 -3.67 -1.39
N ALA A 86 -4.51 -4.14 -2.55
CA ALA A 86 -5.73 -4.91 -2.67
C ALA A 86 -5.39 -6.37 -2.97
N GLN A 87 -6.18 -7.28 -2.43
CA GLN A 87 -6.13 -8.71 -2.72
C GLN A 87 -7.52 -9.18 -3.18
N ASP A 88 -7.55 -9.99 -4.23
CA ASP A 88 -8.76 -10.63 -4.76
C ASP A 88 -8.37 -11.88 -5.56
N THR A 89 -9.37 -12.62 -6.02
CA THR A 89 -9.26 -13.88 -6.76
C THR A 89 -8.46 -13.81 -8.05
N ASP A 90 -8.31 -12.63 -8.67
CA ASP A 90 -7.50 -12.45 -9.88
C ASP A 90 -6.86 -11.04 -9.97
N LEU A 91 -5.91 -10.88 -10.90
CA LEU A 91 -5.16 -9.63 -11.06
C LEU A 91 -6.05 -8.43 -11.42
N SER A 92 -7.07 -8.64 -12.25
CA SER A 92 -7.97 -7.58 -12.71
C SER A 92 -8.86 -7.09 -11.57
N SER A 93 -9.42 -8.02 -10.79
CA SER A 93 -10.28 -7.71 -9.64
C SER A 93 -9.48 -7.05 -8.50
N ALA A 94 -8.29 -7.57 -8.17
CA ALA A 94 -7.38 -6.96 -7.20
C ALA A 94 -6.98 -5.54 -7.62
N ARG A 95 -6.63 -5.35 -8.91
CA ARG A 95 -6.35 -4.01 -9.45
C ARG A 95 -7.55 -3.08 -9.32
N GLY A 96 -8.75 -3.54 -9.68
CA GLY A 96 -9.99 -2.78 -9.57
C GLY A 96 -10.20 -2.22 -8.17
N ARG A 97 -10.12 -3.07 -7.14
CA ARG A 97 -10.25 -2.68 -5.73
C ARG A 97 -9.17 -1.67 -5.28
N ALA A 98 -7.92 -1.86 -5.72
CA ALA A 98 -6.85 -0.92 -5.40
C ALA A 98 -7.17 0.49 -5.91
N TYR A 99 -7.62 0.61 -7.16
CA TYR A 99 -7.95 1.91 -7.75
C TYR A 99 -9.28 2.50 -7.27
N GLU A 100 -10.25 1.67 -6.85
CA GLU A 100 -11.44 2.11 -6.14
C GLU A 100 -11.08 2.79 -4.82
N SER A 101 -10.28 2.12 -3.98
CA SER A 101 -9.79 2.66 -2.70
C SER A 101 -8.95 3.93 -2.90
N LEU A 102 -8.07 3.96 -3.91
CA LEU A 102 -7.31 5.16 -4.27
C LEU A 102 -8.19 6.35 -4.63
N GLY A 103 -9.36 6.12 -5.22
CA GLY A 103 -10.32 7.18 -5.57
C GLY A 103 -10.91 7.89 -4.36
N MET A 104 -10.76 7.32 -3.16
CA MET A 104 -11.23 7.89 -1.90
C MET A 104 -10.13 8.68 -1.18
N LEU A 105 -8.85 8.48 -1.52
CA LEU A 105 -7.71 9.14 -0.90
C LEU A 105 -7.36 10.45 -1.60
N SER A 106 -6.99 11.47 -0.83
CA SER A 106 -6.44 12.69 -1.42
C SER A 106 -5.53 13.47 -0.47
N TRP A 107 -4.62 14.22 -1.07
CA TRP A 107 -3.92 15.36 -0.49
C TRP A 107 -3.40 16.24 -1.64
N PRO A 108 -3.06 17.52 -1.38
CA PRO A 108 -2.43 18.39 -2.38
C PRO A 108 -1.20 17.73 -3.04
N GLY A 109 -1.24 17.57 -4.36
CA GLY A 109 -0.10 17.04 -5.11
C GLY A 109 0.13 15.52 -4.96
N MET A 110 -0.88 14.75 -4.54
CA MET A 110 -0.79 13.29 -4.55
C MET A 110 -0.49 12.74 -5.94
N VAL A 111 0.56 11.93 -6.07
CA VAL A 111 0.96 11.27 -7.32
C VAL A 111 0.94 9.75 -7.14
N PHE A 112 0.37 9.04 -8.12
CA PHE A 112 0.46 7.59 -8.22
C PHE A 112 0.39 7.17 -9.70
N ARG A 113 0.97 6.00 -9.99
CA ARG A 113 0.90 5.40 -11.34
C ARG A 113 -0.47 4.76 -11.58
N ARG A 114 -0.99 4.88 -12.80
CA ARG A 114 -2.28 4.28 -13.22
C ARG A 114 -2.13 2.94 -13.93
N ASP A 115 -0.92 2.51 -14.22
CA ASP A 115 -0.60 1.35 -15.05
C ASP A 115 -0.08 0.14 -14.24
N ILE A 116 -0.15 0.17 -12.91
CA ILE A 116 0.32 -0.93 -12.05
C ILE A 116 -0.59 -2.15 -12.20
N GLY A 117 -0.06 -3.25 -12.73
CA GLY A 117 -0.83 -4.47 -12.97
C GLY A 117 -1.76 -4.39 -14.18
N VAL A 118 -1.53 -3.46 -15.11
CA VAL A 118 -2.16 -3.54 -16.43
C VAL A 118 -1.59 -4.74 -17.17
N ALA A 119 -2.46 -5.62 -17.69
CA ALA A 119 -2.04 -6.74 -18.51
C ALA A 119 -1.28 -6.23 -19.74
N SER A 120 -0.11 -6.81 -20.03
CA SER A 120 0.56 -6.60 -21.30
C SER A 120 -0.27 -7.24 -22.42
N ALA A 121 -0.52 -6.48 -23.49
CA ALA A 121 -1.10 -7.00 -24.72
C ALA A 121 -0.17 -8.01 -25.42
#